data_AF-A0A354H0F5-F1
#
_entry.id   AF-A0A354H0F5-F1
#
_cell.length_a   1.000
_cell.length_b   1.000
_cell.length_c   1.000
_cell.angle_alpha   90.00
_cell.angle_beta   90.00
_cell.angle_gamma   90.00
#
_symmetry.space_group_name_H-M   'P 1'
#
loop_
_entity.id
_entity.type
_entity.pdbx_description
1 polymer ?
#
loop_
_entity_poly.entity_id
_entity_poly.type
_entity_poly.pdbx_seq_one_letter_code
_entity_poly.pdbx_strand_id
1 'polypeptide(L)' 'MSAATPDQVRKAREQLDAHVRETVEWHFNPDTGTPFWLERAKTYKFDPRKDVKGFDDLKLFGLFEDEWLRGGPVR' A
#
# COMPACT_ATOMS: atom_id res chain seq x y z
N MET A 1 -30.04 2.31 -13.22
CA MET A 1 -28.61 2.50 -13.56
C MET A 1 -28.15 1.25 -14.29
N SER A 2 -27.41 1.39 -15.40
CA SER A 2 -26.82 0.27 -16.11
C SER A 2 -25.62 -0.27 -15.32
N ALA A 3 -25.45 -1.59 -15.26
CA ALA A 3 -24.24 -2.18 -14.69
C ALA A 3 -23.02 -1.88 -15.56
N ALA A 4 -21.83 -1.82 -14.96
CA ALA A 4 -20.58 -1.68 -15.68
C ALA A 4 -20.32 -2.90 -16.58
N THR A 5 -19.73 -2.68 -17.74
CA THR A 5 -19.33 -3.76 -18.64
C THR A 5 -18.08 -4.49 -18.13
N PRO A 6 -17.83 -5.74 -18.56
CA PRO A 6 -16.61 -6.46 -18.20
C PRO A 6 -15.32 -5.71 -18.54
N ASP A 7 -15.30 -4.97 -19.66
CA ASP A 7 -14.15 -4.16 -20.06
C ASP A 7 -13.93 -2.96 -19.15
N GLN A 8 -15.01 -2.30 -18.69
CA GLN A 8 -14.92 -1.22 -17.73
C GLN A 8 -14.36 -1.71 -16.39
N VAL A 9 -14.80 -2.89 -15.94
CA VAL A 9 -14.30 -3.52 -14.71
C VAL A 9 -12.80 -3.86 -14.83
N ARG A 10 -12.38 -4.46 -15.95
CA ARG A 10 -10.96 -4.76 -16.21
C ARG A 10 -10.11 -3.50 -16.21
N LYS A 11 -10.51 -2.47 -16.94
CA LYS A 11 -9.77 -1.20 -17.02
C LYS A 11 -9.66 -0.52 -15.65
N ALA A 12 -10.74 -0.52 -14.86
CA ALA A 12 -10.72 0.03 -13.52
C ALA A 12 -9.74 -0.74 -12.60
N ARG A 13 -9.67 -2.07 -12.73
CA ARG A 13 -8.71 -2.89 -11.98
C ARG A 13 -7.26 -2.60 -12.37
N GLU A 14 -6.95 -2.49 -13.66
CA GLU A 14 -5.61 -2.13 -14.13
C GLU A 14 -5.16 -0.74 -13.63
N GLN A 15 -6.07 0.23 -13.63
CA GLN A 15 -5.81 1.57 -13.08
C GLN A 15 -5.56 1.52 -11.57
N LEU A 16 -6.35 0.73 -10.83
CA LEU A 16 -6.16 0.52 -9.40
C LEU A 16 -4.80 -0.13 -9.10
N ASP A 17 -4.43 -1.18 -9.84
CA ASP A 17 -3.15 -1.87 -9.65
C ASP A 17 -1.94 -0.98 -10.01
N ALA A 18 -2.08 -0.07 -10.98
CA ALA A 18 -1.08 0.97 -11.26
C ALA A 18 -0.95 1.96 -10.10
N HIS A 19 -2.08 2.49 -9.62
CA HIS A 19 -2.10 3.44 -8.51
C HIS A 19 -1.54 2.85 -7.20
N VAL A 20 -1.83 1.57 -6.92
CA VAL A 20 -1.26 0.86 -5.78
C VAL A 20 0.26 0.80 -5.86
N ARG A 21 0.82 0.45 -7.01
CA ARG A 21 2.29 0.40 -7.19
C ARG A 21 2.93 1.78 -7.01
N GLU A 22 2.33 2.84 -7.56
CA GLU A 22 2.80 4.22 -7.36
C GLU A 22 2.77 4.63 -5.87
N THR A 23 1.68 4.30 -5.19
CA THR A 23 1.49 4.63 -3.77
C THR A 23 2.50 3.88 -2.89
N VAL A 24 2.73 2.61 -3.16
CA VAL A 24 3.71 1.78 -2.45
C VAL A 24 5.13 2.29 -2.71
N GLU A 25 5.48 2.60 -3.96
CA GLU A 25 6.77 3.20 -4.27
C GLU A 25 6.96 4.49 -3.46
N TRP A 26 5.98 5.40 -3.46
CA TRP A 26 6.09 6.66 -2.72
C TRP A 26 6.36 6.48 -1.22
N HIS A 27 5.66 5.56 -0.55
CA HIS A 27 5.77 5.39 0.91
C HIS A 27 7.02 4.62 1.34
N PHE A 28 7.53 3.74 0.48
CA PHE A 28 8.64 2.84 0.80
C PHE A 28 9.96 3.21 0.09
N ASN A 29 9.96 4.25 -0.74
CA ASN A 29 11.17 4.81 -1.32
C ASN A 29 11.93 5.65 -0.26
N PRO A 30 13.22 5.40 -0.02
CA PRO A 30 14.02 6.17 0.96
C PRO A 30 14.03 7.69 0.74
N ASP A 31 13.82 8.16 -0.48
CA ASP A 31 13.85 9.58 -0.84
C ASP A 31 12.53 10.31 -0.54
N THR A 32 11.39 9.59 -0.48
CA THR A 32 10.04 10.18 -0.33
C THR A 32 9.24 9.63 0.85
N GLY A 33 9.61 8.46 1.36
CA GLY A 33 8.88 7.72 2.37
C GLY A 33 8.95 8.36 3.76
N THR A 34 7.93 8.14 4.58
CA THR A 34 7.94 8.60 5.97
C THR A 34 8.75 7.65 6.84
N PRO A 35 9.42 8.14 7.90
CA PRO A 35 10.25 7.30 8.77
C PRO A 35 9.52 6.06 9.30
N PHE A 36 8.23 6.19 9.66
CA PHE A 36 7.42 5.06 10.12
C PHE A 36 7.41 3.90 9.11
N TRP A 37 7.08 4.18 7.84
CA TRP A 37 6.97 3.13 6.81
C TRP A 37 8.33 2.58 6.40
N LEU A 38 9.37 3.43 6.33
CA LEU A 38 10.73 2.99 6.04
C LEU A 38 11.28 2.05 7.13
N GLU A 39 11.01 2.34 8.41
CA GLU A 39 11.38 1.43 9.49
C GLU A 39 10.52 0.16 9.48
N ARG A 40 9.21 0.28 9.23
CA ARG A 40 8.32 -0.88 9.15
C ARG A 40 8.70 -1.83 8.02
N ALA A 41 9.16 -1.31 6.88
CA ALA A 41 9.62 -2.12 5.74
C ALA A 41 10.67 -3.17 6.13
N LYS A 42 11.59 -2.81 7.03
CA LYS A 42 12.67 -3.68 7.51
C LYS A 42 12.17 -4.88 8.32
N THR A 43 10.92 -4.81 8.81
CA THR A 43 10.31 -5.85 9.65
C THR A 43 9.49 -6.87 8.86
N TYR A 44 9.19 -6.58 7.60
CA TYR A 44 8.44 -7.48 6.74
C TYR A 44 9.30 -8.62 6.20
N LYS A 45 8.66 -9.75 5.91
CA LYS A 45 9.29 -10.90 5.24
C LYS A 45 9.28 -10.79 3.71
N PHE A 46 8.86 -9.64 3.18
CA PHE A 46 8.76 -9.32 1.76
C PHE A 46 9.22 -7.87 1.55
N ASP A 47 9.59 -7.52 0.31
CA ASP A 47 9.95 -6.16 -0.09
C ASP A 47 8.70 -5.47 -0.68
N PRO A 48 8.12 -4.47 -0.01
CA PRO A 48 6.90 -3.80 -0.49
C PRO A 48 6.99 -3.32 -1.94
N ARG A 49 8.13 -2.75 -2.35
CA ARG A 49 8.30 -2.17 -3.69
C ARG A 49 8.47 -3.25 -4.77
N LYS A 50 8.93 -4.44 -4.40
CA LYS A 50 9.11 -5.56 -5.34
C LYS A 50 7.93 -6.51 -5.37
N ASP A 51 7.32 -6.80 -4.23
CA ASP A 51 6.37 -7.91 -4.11
C ASP A 51 4.91 -7.46 -4.20
N VAL A 52 4.59 -6.18 -3.97
CA VAL A 52 3.24 -5.64 -4.18
C VAL A 52 3.06 -5.24 -5.64
N LYS A 53 2.28 -6.03 -6.40
CA LYS A 53 2.04 -5.79 -7.84
C LYS A 53 0.67 -5.20 -8.13
N GLY A 54 -0.28 -5.32 -7.21
CA GLY A 54 -1.61 -4.77 -7.32
C GLY A 54 -2.37 -4.76 -6.00
N PHE A 55 -3.65 -4.40 -6.04
CA PHE A 55 -4.49 -4.21 -4.86
C PHE A 55 -4.59 -5.48 -3.99
N ASP A 56 -4.69 -6.65 -4.63
CA ASP A 56 -4.84 -7.92 -3.92
C ASP A 56 -3.61 -8.28 -3.08
N ASP A 57 -2.44 -7.72 -3.38
CA ASP A 57 -1.20 -7.97 -2.64
C ASP A 57 -1.08 -7.10 -1.39
N LEU A 58 -1.95 -6.10 -1.20
CA LEU A 58 -1.97 -5.30 0.04
C LEU A 58 -2.25 -6.17 1.28
N LYS A 59 -2.86 -7.34 1.11
CA LYS A 59 -3.03 -8.33 2.18
C LYS A 59 -1.72 -8.82 2.78
N LEU A 60 -0.59 -8.71 2.05
CA LEU A 60 0.75 -9.07 2.55
C LEU A 60 1.14 -8.26 3.79
N PHE A 61 0.64 -7.02 3.93
CA PHE A 61 0.92 -6.17 5.09
C PHE A 61 0.26 -6.65 6.39
N GLY A 62 -0.76 -7.52 6.30
CA GLY A 62 -1.56 -7.93 7.44
C GLY A 62 -2.48 -6.83 7.96
N LEU A 63 -2.95 -6.98 9.19
CA LEU A 63 -3.77 -5.96 9.85
C LEU A 63 -2.89 -4.83 10.38
N PHE A 64 -3.44 -3.62 10.36
CA PHE A 64 -2.83 -2.47 10.99
C PHE A 64 -3.21 -2.46 12.47
N GLU A 65 -2.22 -2.34 13.36
CA GLU A 65 -2.47 -2.36 14.81
C GLU A 65 -2.85 -0.96 15.29
N ASP A 66 -3.91 -0.87 16.09
CA ASP A 66 -4.47 0.40 16.55
C ASP A 66 -3.48 1.18 17.43
N GLU A 67 -2.64 0.48 18.19
CA GLU A 67 -1.69 1.07 19.12
C GLU A 67 -0.51 1.76 18.42
N TRP A 68 -0.20 1.45 17.16
CA TRP A 68 0.99 1.97 16.47
C TRP A 68 1.01 3.49 16.33
N LEU A 69 -0.16 4.13 16.31
CA LEU A 69 -0.30 5.58 16.16
C LEU A 69 -0.72 6.27 17.46
N ARG A 70 -0.81 5.53 18.57
CA ARG A 70 -1.15 6.07 19.89
C ARG A 70 0.12 6.24 20.72
N GLY A 71 0.29 7.39 21.37
CA GLY A 71 1.46 7.67 22.22
C GLY A 71 2.49 8.63 21.63
N GLY A 72 2.12 9.44 20.63
CA GLY A 72 2.89 10.64 20.29
C GLY A 72 3.14 11.50 21.55
N PRO A 73 4.25 12.26 21.62
CA PRO A 73 4.60 13.00 22.82
C PRO A 73 3.45 13.92 23.24
N VAL A 74 2.91 13.69 24.44
CA VAL A 74 2.00 14.62 25.09
C VAL A 74 2.85 15.86 25.40
N ARG A 75 2.59 16.96 24.69
CA ARG A 75 3.12 18.28 25.05
C ARG A 75 2.11 19.03 25.87
#